data_AF-A0A0B0D1S1-F1
#
_entry.id   AF-A0A0B0D1S1-F1
#
_cell.length_a   1.000
_cell.length_b   1.000
_cell.length_c   1.000
_cell.angle_alpha   90.00
_cell.angle_beta   90.00
_cell.angle_gamma   90.00
#
_symmetry.space_group_name_H-M   'P 1'
#
loop_
_entity.id
_entity.type
_entity.pdbx_description
1 polymer ?
#
loop_
_entity_poly.entity_id
_entity_poly.type
_entity_poly.pdbx_seq_one_letter_code
_entity_poly.pdbx_strand_id
1 'polypeptide(L)'
;MPNFFKKPTMSGHLWIIYLISLILLGFIWYYQWMLGLMMTLFLAASIFYSVRTEQNMITETEEYISTLSYRVKKVGEEALLEMPIGIILFSDNFTVEWANPYMNRFTDQDTIVGKSLKDISDKLIAPIKEDLDEVWINVDGYKLQTIIKKDERLLYLFDRTQQTEIHDLYKNEQTVLSIIFLDNYEEITQGMDDTAKSHINSQVTSILNN
;
A
#
# COMPACT_ATOMS: atom_id res chain seq x y z
N MET A 1 -14.11 16.49 6.62
CA MET A 1 -14.81 15.38 5.94
C MET A 1 -16.21 15.83 5.60
N PRO A 2 -16.67 15.80 4.33
CA PRO A 2 -17.98 16.31 3.97
C PRO A 2 -19.07 15.26 4.23
N ASN A 3 -20.18 15.71 4.82
CA ASN A 3 -21.36 14.93 5.14
C ASN A 3 -22.07 14.43 3.86
N PHE A 4 -21.75 13.21 3.41
CA PHE A 4 -22.29 12.61 2.20
C PHE A 4 -23.24 11.42 2.42
N PHE A 5 -23.93 11.32 3.56
CA PHE A 5 -24.94 10.26 3.74
C PHE A 5 -26.14 10.75 4.55
N LYS A 6 -26.96 11.61 3.96
CA LYS A 6 -28.35 11.74 4.42
C LYS A 6 -29.18 10.72 3.66
N LYS A 7 -29.64 9.69 4.37
CA LYS A 7 -30.76 8.83 3.95
C LYS A 7 -31.87 9.72 3.36
N PRO A 8 -32.50 9.35 2.23
CA PRO A 8 -33.72 10.00 1.80
C PRO A 8 -34.86 9.49 2.69
N THR A 9 -34.84 9.84 3.98
CA THR A 9 -36.03 9.69 4.80
C THR A 9 -37.03 10.70 4.25
N MET A 10 -38.23 10.26 3.84
CA MET A 10 -39.32 11.16 3.48
C MET A 10 -39.33 12.31 4.48
N SER A 11 -39.07 13.51 3.97
CA SER A 11 -38.92 14.70 4.80
C SER A 11 -40.14 14.81 5.70
N GLY A 12 -39.95 15.05 7.00
CA GLY A 12 -41.05 15.12 7.99
C GLY A 12 -42.19 16.06 7.58
N HIS A 13 -41.94 16.97 6.63
CA HIS A 13 -42.95 17.79 5.97
C HIS A 13 -44.07 16.98 5.29
N LEU A 14 -43.80 15.79 4.72
CA LEU A 14 -44.84 14.97 4.08
C LEU A 14 -45.79 14.34 5.11
N TRP A 15 -45.26 13.92 6.27
CA TRP A 15 -46.08 13.47 7.41
C TRP A 15 -46.98 14.58 7.96
N ILE A 16 -46.47 15.82 8.02
CA ILE A 16 -47.25 16.99 8.45
C ILE A 16 -48.39 17.28 7.46
N ILE A 17 -48.14 17.18 6.15
CA ILE A 17 -49.16 17.38 5.11
C ILE A 17 -50.27 16.32 5.21
N TYR A 18 -49.91 15.05 5.41
CA TYR A 18 -50.90 13.99 5.61
C TYR A 18 -51.73 14.18 6.88
N LEU A 19 -51.12 14.63 7.98
CA LEU A 19 -51.83 14.95 9.23
C LEU A 19 -52.86 16.07 9.03
N ILE A 20 -52.46 17.16 8.36
CA ILE A 20 -53.35 18.29 8.05
C ILE A 20 -54.49 17.85 7.12
N SER A 21 -54.18 17.01 6.12
CA SER A 21 -55.17 16.46 5.20
C SER A 21 -56.22 15.59 5.92
N LEU A 22 -55.80 14.78 6.89
CA LEU A 22 -56.68 13.96 7.71
C LEU A 22 -57.66 14.80 8.55
N ILE A 23 -57.17 15.91 9.14
CA ILE A 23 -58.00 16.84 9.92
C ILE A 23 -59.06 17.51 9.04
N LEU A 24 -58.67 17.96 7.84
CA LEU A 24 -59.59 18.55 6.87
C LEU A 24 -60.66 17.55 6.40
N LEU A 25 -60.29 16.29 6.23
CA LEU A 25 -61.21 15.23 5.83
C LEU A 25 -62.29 15.00 6.89
N GLY A 26 -61.92 14.99 8.17
CA GLY A 26 -62.87 14.90 9.29
C GLY A 26 -63.89 16.05 9.27
N PHE A 27 -63.44 17.26 8.95
CA PHE A 27 -64.32 18.42 8.82
C PHE A 27 -65.29 18.29 7.63
N ILE A 28 -64.81 17.77 6.49
CA ILE A 28 -65.65 17.53 5.30
C ILE A 28 -66.70 16.45 5.56
N TRP A 29 -66.35 15.40 6.30
CA TRP A 29 -67.28 14.33 6.70
C TRP A 29 -68.46 14.86 7.51
N TYR A 30 -68.20 15.84 8.39
CA TYR A 30 -69.24 16.48 9.20
C TYR A 30 -70.24 17.29 8.36
N TYR A 31 -69.78 17.94 7.28
CA TYR A 31 -70.65 18.77 6.43
C TYR A 31 -71.34 17.98 5.30
N GLN A 32 -70.61 17.07 4.63
CA GLN A 32 -71.08 16.33 3.45
C GLN A 32 -70.39 14.96 3.36
N TRP A 33 -71.06 13.92 3.87
CA TRP A 33 -70.52 12.55 3.92
C TRP A 33 -70.14 11.96 2.55
N MET A 34 -70.86 12.33 1.48
CA MET A 34 -70.58 11.87 0.10
C MET A 34 -69.22 12.35 -0.42
N LEU A 35 -68.87 13.62 -0.18
CA LEU A 35 -67.57 14.20 -0.57
C LEU A 35 -66.44 13.63 0.29
N GLY A 36 -66.73 13.36 1.56
CA GLY A 36 -65.80 12.73 2.49
C GLY A 36 -65.33 11.35 2.04
N LEU A 37 -66.25 10.51 1.56
CA LEU A 37 -65.91 9.18 1.02
C LEU A 37 -64.97 9.27 -0.19
N MET A 38 -65.26 10.17 -1.13
CA MET A 38 -64.44 10.37 -2.32
C MET A 38 -63.02 10.85 -1.98
N MET A 39 -62.89 11.79 -1.03
CA MET A 39 -61.59 12.27 -0.57
C MET A 39 -60.80 11.20 0.20
N THR A 40 -61.49 10.33 0.93
CA THR A 40 -60.84 9.21 1.64
C THR A 40 -60.18 8.25 0.67
N LEU A 41 -60.88 7.91 -0.42
CA LEU A 41 -60.34 7.03 -1.46
C LEU A 41 -59.10 7.64 -2.13
N PHE A 42 -59.13 8.95 -2.40
CA PHE A 42 -58.00 9.66 -2.99
C PHE A 42 -56.77 9.70 -2.07
N LEU A 43 -57.00 9.96 -0.78
CA LEU A 43 -55.94 9.99 0.24
C LEU A 43 -55.33 8.59 0.42
N ALA A 44 -56.15 7.54 0.49
CA ALA A 44 -55.69 6.16 0.56
C ALA A 44 -54.83 5.75 -0.66
N ALA A 45 -55.25 6.14 -1.87
CA ALA A 45 -54.48 5.89 -3.10
C ALA A 45 -53.13 6.63 -3.08
N SER A 46 -53.10 7.89 -2.60
CA SER A 46 -51.87 8.67 -2.46
C SER A 46 -50.87 8.03 -1.48
N ILE A 47 -51.35 7.60 -0.30
CA ILE A 47 -50.50 6.90 0.68
C ILE A 47 -49.95 5.60 0.08
N PHE A 48 -50.80 4.81 -0.58
CA PHE A 48 -50.38 3.56 -1.20
C PHE A 48 -49.27 3.76 -2.24
N TYR A 49 -49.41 4.78 -3.10
CA TYR A 49 -48.38 5.11 -4.09
C TYR A 49 -47.07 5.54 -3.43
N SER A 50 -47.15 6.40 -2.40
CA SER A 50 -45.97 6.89 -1.68
C SER A 50 -45.15 5.76 -1.06
N VAL A 51 -45.80 4.83 -0.36
CA VAL A 51 -45.12 3.68 0.27
C VAL A 51 -44.46 2.78 -0.77
N ARG A 52 -45.09 2.59 -1.94
CA ARG A 52 -44.53 1.76 -3.01
C ARG A 52 -43.27 2.38 -3.61
N THR A 53 -43.24 3.70 -3.78
CA THR A 53 -42.07 4.43 -4.29
C THR A 53 -40.89 4.37 -3.31
N GLU A 54 -41.15 4.48 -2.00
CA GLU A 54 -40.10 4.36 -0.97
C GLU A 54 -39.40 3.00 -1.00
N GLN A 55 -40.16 1.90 -1.10
CA GLN A 55 -39.58 0.55 -1.11
C GLN A 55 -38.65 0.31 -2.30
N ASN A 56 -39.05 0.81 -3.48
CA ASN A 56 -38.24 0.67 -4.68
C ASN A 56 -36.94 1.49 -4.58
N MET A 57 -37.01 2.72 -4.04
CA MET A 57 -35.82 3.55 -3.81
C MET A 57 -34.83 2.96 -2.80
N ILE A 58 -35.33 2.31 -1.73
CA ILE A 58 -34.47 1.65 -0.74
C ILE A 58 -33.71 0.48 -1.40
N THR A 59 -34.41 -0.31 -2.21
CA THR A 59 -33.83 -1.50 -2.87
C THR A 59 -32.74 -1.09 -3.88
N GLU A 60 -33.00 -0.07 -4.69
CA GLU A 60 -32.00 0.47 -5.64
C GLU A 60 -30.78 1.07 -4.94
N THR A 61 -30.99 1.71 -3.78
CA THR A 61 -29.88 2.28 -2.98
C THR A 61 -29.02 1.19 -2.35
N GLU A 62 -29.63 0.12 -1.85
CA GLU A 62 -28.92 -1.03 -1.29
C GLU A 62 -28.08 -1.76 -2.34
N GLU A 63 -28.62 -1.95 -3.55
CA GLU A 63 -27.92 -2.57 -4.66
C GLU A 63 -26.75 -1.72 -5.18
N TYR A 64 -26.92 -0.40 -5.25
CA TYR A 64 -25.87 0.56 -5.58
C TYR A 64 -24.73 0.57 -4.54
N ILE A 65 -25.06 0.54 -3.24
CA ILE A 65 -24.06 0.47 -2.16
C ILE A 65 -23.30 -0.86 -2.19
N SER A 66 -24.00 -1.97 -2.47
CA SER A 66 -23.41 -3.31 -2.56
C SER A 66 -22.39 -3.41 -3.70
N THR A 67 -22.74 -2.95 -4.89
CA THR A 67 -21.89 -3.06 -6.08
C THR A 67 -20.65 -2.16 -6.05
N LEU A 68 -20.74 -0.98 -5.42
CA LEU A 68 -19.58 -0.08 -5.24
C LEU A 68 -18.64 -0.57 -4.15
N SER A 69 -19.18 -1.02 -3.01
CA SER A 69 -18.39 -1.52 -1.89
C SER A 69 -17.65 -2.82 -2.24
N TYR A 70 -18.28 -3.69 -3.04
CA TYR A 70 -17.66 -4.93 -3.50
C TYR A 70 -16.47 -4.70 -4.43
N ARG A 71 -16.54 -3.68 -5.31
CA ARG A 71 -15.46 -3.38 -6.26
C ARG A 71 -14.29 -2.65 -5.61
N VAL A 72 -14.54 -1.78 -4.63
CA VAL A 72 -13.49 -1.11 -3.84
C VAL A 72 -12.78 -2.09 -2.91
N LYS A 73 -13.52 -3.02 -2.28
CA LYS A 73 -12.92 -4.05 -1.42
C LYS A 73 -12.02 -5.00 -2.21
N LYS A 74 -12.47 -5.43 -3.40
CA LYS A 74 -11.71 -6.34 -4.27
C LYS A 74 -10.43 -5.72 -4.83
N VAL A 75 -10.48 -4.47 -5.30
CA VAL A 75 -9.29 -3.74 -5.78
C VAL A 75 -8.34 -3.42 -4.63
N GLY A 76 -8.85 -3.12 -3.43
CA GLY A 76 -8.02 -2.91 -2.24
C GLY A 76 -7.27 -4.17 -1.80
N GLU A 77 -7.95 -5.32 -1.74
CA GLU A 77 -7.33 -6.61 -1.39
C GLU A 77 -6.29 -7.06 -2.43
N GLU A 78 -6.59 -6.97 -3.73
CA GLU A 78 -5.66 -7.35 -4.81
C GLU A 78 -4.48 -6.37 -4.93
N ALA A 79 -4.69 -5.06 -4.85
CA ALA A 79 -3.59 -4.08 -4.94
C ALA A 79 -2.69 -4.07 -3.70
N LEU A 80 -3.21 -4.34 -2.50
CA LEU A 80 -2.40 -4.47 -1.29
C LEU A 80 -1.56 -5.75 -1.29
N LEU A 81 -2.04 -6.82 -1.96
CA LEU A 81 -1.29 -8.08 -2.10
C LEU A 81 -0.16 -8.01 -3.13
N GLU A 82 -0.25 -7.11 -4.12
CA GLU A 82 0.79 -6.93 -5.16
C GLU A 82 1.82 -5.84 -4.88
N MET A 83 1.64 -5.00 -3.86
CA MET A 83 2.68 -4.02 -3.51
C MET A 83 3.90 -4.76 -2.94
N PRO A 84 5.12 -4.59 -3.51
CA PRO A 84 6.34 -5.22 -3.03
C PRO A 84 6.90 -4.52 -1.78
N ILE A 85 6.01 -4.30 -0.80
CA ILE A 85 6.31 -3.64 0.46
C ILE A 85 5.94 -4.59 1.60
N GLY A 86 6.91 -4.89 2.44
CA GLY A 86 6.70 -5.51 3.73
C GLY A 86 6.24 -4.44 4.71
N ILE A 87 5.17 -4.71 5.45
CA ILE A 87 4.71 -3.83 6.52
C ILE A 87 4.73 -4.63 7.81
N ILE A 88 5.40 -4.09 8.83
CA ILE A 88 5.50 -4.71 10.15
C ILE A 88 5.12 -3.67 11.21
N LEU A 89 4.17 -4.02 12.06
CA LEU A 89 3.85 -3.32 13.30
C LEU A 89 4.53 -4.04 14.46
N PHE A 90 5.21 -3.29 15.33
CA PHE A 90 5.93 -3.87 16.46
C PHE A 90 5.52 -3.25 17.80
N SER A 91 5.61 -4.07 18.85
CA SER A 91 5.31 -3.67 20.23
C SER A 91 6.50 -2.96 20.88
N ASP A 92 6.29 -2.42 22.09
CA ASP A 92 7.37 -1.84 22.92
C ASP A 92 8.54 -2.78 23.18
N ASN A 93 8.29 -4.09 23.15
CA ASN A 93 9.30 -5.13 23.38
C ASN A 93 9.96 -5.61 22.08
N PHE A 94 9.82 -4.85 20.98
CA PHE A 94 10.31 -5.23 19.64
C PHE A 94 9.74 -6.56 19.13
N THR A 95 8.51 -6.89 19.54
CA THR A 95 7.80 -8.08 19.06
C THR A 95 6.87 -7.69 17.92
N VAL A 96 6.80 -8.50 16.86
CA VAL A 96 5.89 -8.26 15.74
C VAL A 96 4.44 -8.51 16.18
N GLU A 97 3.62 -7.47 16.20
CA GLU A 97 2.18 -7.58 16.50
C GLU A 97 1.37 -7.89 15.25
N TRP A 98 1.82 -7.40 14.10
CA TRP A 98 1.16 -7.63 12.82
C TRP A 98 2.15 -7.48 11.67
N ALA A 99 2.01 -8.31 10.65
CA ALA A 99 2.76 -8.21 9.41
C ALA A 99 1.84 -8.50 8.22
N ASN A 100 2.09 -7.85 7.08
CA ASN A 100 1.33 -8.13 5.87
C ASN A 100 1.77 -9.47 5.23
N PRO A 101 0.91 -10.11 4.41
CA PRO A 101 1.22 -11.40 3.79
C PRO A 101 2.50 -11.40 2.92
N TYR A 102 2.90 -10.24 2.38
CA TYR A 102 4.13 -10.09 1.63
C TYR A 102 5.37 -10.48 2.47
N MET A 103 5.35 -10.21 3.78
CA MET A 103 6.44 -10.60 4.68
C MET A 103 6.65 -12.11 4.78
N ASN A 104 5.61 -12.93 4.57
CA ASN A 104 5.72 -14.38 4.62
C ASN A 104 6.62 -14.96 3.51
N ARG A 105 6.99 -14.17 2.48
CA ARG A 105 7.94 -14.59 1.44
C ARG A 105 9.40 -14.56 1.90
N PHE A 106 9.71 -13.82 2.95
CA PHE A 106 11.08 -13.64 3.47
C PHE A 106 11.34 -14.46 4.73
N THR A 107 10.54 -15.49 4.99
CA THR A 107 10.71 -16.35 6.16
C THR A 107 10.20 -17.75 5.83
N ASP A 108 10.97 -18.76 6.21
CA ASP A 108 10.66 -20.19 6.01
C ASP A 108 9.43 -20.71 6.81
N GLN A 109 8.72 -19.84 7.53
CA GLN A 109 7.61 -20.19 8.42
C GLN A 109 6.34 -19.45 8.00
N ASP A 110 5.19 -20.11 8.14
CA ASP A 110 3.88 -19.64 7.69
C ASP A 110 3.47 -18.26 8.26
N THR A 111 4.04 -17.83 9.39
CA THR A 111 3.77 -16.52 10.01
C THR A 111 4.98 -15.90 10.72
N ILE A 112 5.16 -14.59 10.55
CA ILE A 112 6.16 -13.75 11.25
C ILE A 112 5.59 -13.13 12.54
N VAL A 113 4.27 -13.12 12.70
CA VAL A 113 3.58 -12.51 13.84
C VAL A 113 3.94 -13.22 15.16
N GLY A 114 4.23 -12.44 16.20
CA GLY A 114 4.60 -12.93 17.53
C GLY A 114 6.09 -13.16 17.75
N LYS A 115 6.92 -13.03 16.71
CA LYS A 115 8.39 -13.13 16.82
C LYS A 115 9.06 -11.83 17.21
N SER A 116 10.29 -11.92 17.69
CA SER A 116 11.12 -10.75 17.91
C SER A 116 11.62 -10.21 16.57
N LEU A 117 11.72 -8.89 16.44
CA LEU A 117 12.38 -8.25 15.29
C LEU A 117 13.83 -8.73 15.11
N LYS A 118 14.49 -9.21 16.19
CA LYS A 118 15.82 -9.85 16.08
C LYS A 118 15.82 -11.10 15.21
N ASP A 119 14.74 -11.88 15.27
CA ASP A 119 14.66 -13.14 14.54
C ASP A 119 14.56 -12.90 13.03
N ILE A 120 14.11 -11.71 12.62
CA ILE A 120 14.09 -11.27 11.21
C ILE A 120 15.45 -10.71 10.83
N SER A 121 15.99 -9.78 11.64
CA SER A 121 17.36 -9.29 11.45
C SER A 121 17.87 -8.63 12.73
N ASP A 122 19.02 -9.09 13.22
CA ASP A 122 19.72 -8.47 14.34
C ASP A 122 20.05 -6.98 14.08
N LYS A 123 20.11 -6.57 12.82
CA LYS A 123 20.40 -5.20 12.39
C LYS A 123 19.22 -4.24 12.52
N LEU A 124 18.01 -4.70 12.84
CA LEU A 124 16.83 -3.82 12.98
C LEU A 124 16.78 -3.09 14.32
N ILE A 125 17.31 -3.67 15.40
CA ILE A 125 17.12 -3.10 16.74
C ILE A 125 17.99 -1.88 17.02
N ALA A 126 19.25 -1.88 16.58
CA ALA A 126 20.14 -0.75 16.83
C ALA A 126 19.64 0.55 16.16
N PRO A 127 19.24 0.54 14.87
CA PRO A 127 18.69 1.71 14.18
C PRO A 127 17.41 2.26 14.82
N ILE A 128 16.48 1.40 15.26
CA ILE A 128 15.24 1.85 15.92
C ILE A 128 15.57 2.55 17.26
N LYS A 129 16.59 2.08 17.98
CA LYS A 129 17.04 2.71 19.23
C LYS A 129 17.80 4.01 19.00
N GLU A 130 18.58 4.08 17.94
CA GLU A 130 19.38 5.24 17.53
C GLU A 130 18.56 6.28 16.74
N ASP A 131 17.26 6.04 16.54
CA ASP A 131 16.33 6.94 15.83
C ASP A 131 16.72 7.20 14.37
N LEU A 132 17.28 6.18 13.72
CA LEU A 132 17.57 6.23 12.29
C LEU A 132 16.28 6.03 11.48
N ASP A 133 16.09 6.87 10.47
CA ASP A 133 14.92 6.79 9.58
C ASP A 133 14.97 5.59 8.63
N GLU A 134 16.17 5.07 8.34
CA GLU A 134 16.38 4.04 7.32
C GLU A 134 17.51 3.07 7.69
N VAL A 135 17.33 1.78 7.39
CA VAL A 135 18.37 0.75 7.49
C VAL A 135 18.27 -0.26 6.34
N TRP A 136 19.43 -0.69 5.85
CA TRP A 136 19.54 -1.79 4.90
C TRP A 136 19.77 -3.12 5.62
N ILE A 137 18.89 -4.09 5.37
CA ILE A 137 18.99 -5.43 5.93
C ILE A 137 19.08 -6.47 4.82
N ASN A 138 19.70 -7.60 5.12
CA ASN A 138 19.72 -8.75 4.23
C ASN A 138 19.00 -9.90 4.95
N VAL A 139 17.97 -10.44 4.32
CA VAL A 139 17.14 -11.53 4.85
C VAL A 139 17.03 -12.58 3.74
N ASP A 140 17.54 -13.79 4.00
CA ASP A 140 17.51 -14.93 3.06
C ASP A 140 17.93 -14.62 1.62
N GLY A 141 18.93 -13.74 1.45
CA GLY A 141 19.47 -13.34 0.15
C GLY A 141 18.79 -12.11 -0.47
N TYR A 142 17.70 -11.62 0.10
CA TYR A 142 17.03 -10.39 -0.32
C TYR A 142 17.67 -9.17 0.34
N LYS A 143 17.96 -8.13 -0.46
CA LYS A 143 18.39 -6.82 0.03
C LYS A 143 17.15 -5.96 0.28
N LEU A 144 16.77 -5.80 1.54
CA LEU A 144 15.60 -5.04 1.95
C LEU A 144 16.00 -3.68 2.51
N GLN A 145 15.44 -2.62 1.94
CA GLN A 145 15.53 -1.26 2.45
C GLN A 145 14.39 -1.04 3.45
N THR A 146 14.72 -0.84 4.72
CA THR A 146 13.72 -0.68 5.79
C THR A 146 13.62 0.77 6.24
N ILE A 147 12.45 1.38 6.10
CA ILE A 147 12.12 2.71 6.64
C ILE A 147 11.45 2.54 8.00
N ILE A 148 11.95 3.24 9.00
CA ILE A 148 11.53 3.14 10.39
C ILE A 148 10.66 4.36 10.73
N LYS A 149 9.41 4.11 11.12
CA LYS A 149 8.50 5.12 11.68
C LYS A 149 8.24 4.78 13.15
N LYS A 150 9.17 5.18 14.01
CA LYS A 150 9.16 4.84 15.44
C LYS A 150 7.94 5.40 16.18
N ASP A 151 7.52 6.62 15.86
CA ASP A 151 6.33 7.25 16.45
C ASP A 151 5.05 6.42 16.22
N GLU A 152 4.99 5.75 15.06
CA GLU A 152 3.87 4.89 14.65
C GLU A 152 4.14 3.39 14.90
N ARG A 153 5.32 3.06 15.43
CA ARG A 153 5.83 1.68 15.61
C ARG A 153 5.69 0.81 14.35
N LEU A 154 6.04 1.41 13.23
CA LEU A 154 5.81 0.87 11.90
C LEU A 154 7.13 0.76 11.15
N LEU A 155 7.32 -0.38 10.48
CA LEU A 155 8.44 -0.63 9.60
C LEU A 155 7.92 -0.89 8.19
N TYR A 156 8.48 -0.18 7.22
CA TYR A 156 8.27 -0.43 5.80
C TYR A 156 9.51 -1.08 5.21
N LEU A 157 9.39 -2.29 4.68
CA LEU A 157 10.48 -3.04 4.06
C LEU A 157 10.26 -3.06 2.55
N PHE A 158 11.20 -2.49 1.80
CA PHE A 158 11.17 -2.48 0.34
C PHE A 158 12.19 -3.47 -0.20
N ASP A 159 11.74 -4.42 -1.02
CA ASP A 159 12.67 -5.28 -1.75
C ASP A 159 13.41 -4.48 -2.81
N ARG A 160 14.73 -4.37 -2.65
CA ARG A 160 15.65 -3.67 -3.55
C ARG A 160 16.67 -4.60 -4.20
N THR A 161 16.41 -5.91 -4.17
CA THR A 161 17.36 -6.94 -4.63
C THR A 161 17.69 -6.77 -6.11
N GLN A 162 16.69 -6.73 -7.00
CA GLN A 162 16.91 -6.54 -8.43
C GLN A 162 17.61 -5.23 -8.78
N GLN A 163 17.23 -4.11 -8.15
CA GLN A 163 17.88 -2.82 -8.45
C GLN A 163 19.35 -2.87 -8.06
N THR A 164 19.68 -3.55 -6.96
CA THR A 164 21.08 -3.69 -6.54
C THR A 164 21.85 -4.61 -7.47
N GLU A 165 21.28 -5.74 -7.90
CA GLU A 165 21.92 -6.63 -8.88
C GLU A 165 22.19 -5.95 -10.22
N ILE A 166 21.21 -5.19 -10.74
CA ILE A 166 21.36 -4.43 -11.99
C ILE A 166 22.44 -3.36 -11.82
N HIS A 167 22.49 -2.67 -10.68
CA HIS A 167 23.51 -1.67 -10.41
C HIS A 167 24.92 -2.30 -10.34
N ASP A 168 25.05 -3.43 -9.66
CA ASP A 168 26.31 -4.17 -9.53
C ASP A 168 26.77 -4.70 -10.89
N LEU A 169 25.85 -5.24 -11.71
CA LEU A 169 26.14 -5.69 -13.08
C LEU A 169 26.62 -4.52 -13.95
N TYR A 170 25.89 -3.41 -13.95
CA TYR A 170 26.26 -2.22 -14.71
C TYR A 170 27.65 -1.71 -14.33
N LYS A 171 27.96 -1.67 -13.02
CA LYS A 171 29.27 -1.24 -12.53
C LYS A 171 30.39 -2.18 -12.98
N ASN A 172 30.14 -3.49 -13.00
CA ASN A 172 31.10 -4.49 -13.47
C ASN A 172 31.29 -4.48 -14.99
N GLU A 173 30.28 -4.05 -15.75
CA GLU A 173 30.36 -3.90 -17.22
C GLU A 173 30.99 -2.57 -17.67
N GLN A 174 31.25 -1.63 -16.75
CA GLN A 174 31.91 -0.38 -17.11
C GLN A 174 33.34 -0.62 -17.59
N THR A 175 33.64 -0.22 -18.83
CA THR A 175 35.00 -0.21 -19.37
C THR A 175 35.88 0.74 -18.55
N VAL A 176 36.89 0.19 -17.87
CA VAL A 176 37.89 0.97 -17.15
C VAL A 176 39.13 1.14 -18.03
N LEU A 177 39.55 2.38 -18.25
CA LEU A 177 40.84 2.71 -18.84
C LEU A 177 41.83 3.03 -17.71
N SER A 178 42.81 2.16 -17.50
CA SER A 178 43.88 2.37 -16.52
C SER A 178 45.18 2.77 -17.22
N ILE A 179 45.84 3.80 -16.70
CA ILE A 179 47.20 4.20 -17.12
C ILE A 179 48.16 3.75 -16.03
N ILE A 180 49.15 2.94 -16.40
CA ILE A 180 50.12 2.37 -15.47
C ILE A 180 51.44 3.11 -15.67
N PHE A 181 51.92 3.75 -14.61
CA PHE A 181 53.23 4.40 -14.59
C PHE A 181 54.22 3.50 -13.86
N LEU A 182 55.28 3.11 -14.55
CA LEU A 182 56.37 2.33 -13.99
C LEU A 182 57.47 3.31 -13.57
N ASP A 183 57.71 3.40 -12.27
CA ASP A 183 58.75 4.27 -11.73
C ASP A 183 60.15 3.77 -12.16
N ASN A 184 61.02 4.70 -12.56
CA ASN A 184 62.41 4.47 -12.99
C ASN A 184 62.63 3.42 -14.10
N TYR A 185 61.59 3.01 -14.84
CA TYR A 185 61.71 2.02 -15.93
C TYR A 185 62.72 2.44 -17.01
N GLU A 186 62.70 3.71 -17.38
CA GLU A 186 63.54 4.27 -18.43
C GLU A 186 65.02 4.35 -18.00
N GLU A 187 65.29 4.63 -16.73
CA GLU A 187 66.65 4.69 -16.16
C GLU A 187 67.30 3.30 -16.09
N ILE A 188 66.54 2.28 -15.66
CA ILE A 188 67.06 0.91 -15.51
C ILE A 188 67.29 0.25 -16.88
N THR A 189 66.44 0.56 -17.87
CA THR A 189 66.54 -0.03 -19.22
C THR A 189 67.55 0.68 -20.12
N GLN A 190 68.12 1.81 -19.70
CA GLN A 190 69.08 2.59 -20.48
C GLN A 190 70.46 1.91 -20.62
N GLY A 191 70.85 1.09 -19.63
CA GLY A 191 72.10 0.33 -19.62
C GLY A 191 71.97 -1.12 -20.12
N MET A 192 70.76 -1.52 -20.57
CA MET A 192 70.47 -2.89 -21.00
C MET A 192 70.66 -3.08 -22.51
N ASP A 193 71.08 -4.28 -22.90
CA ASP A 193 71.01 -4.80 -24.28
C ASP A 193 69.54 -4.89 -24.75
N ASP A 194 69.29 -4.68 -26.05
CA ASP A 194 67.99 -4.80 -26.70
C ASP A 194 67.22 -6.09 -26.33
N THR A 195 67.93 -7.22 -26.19
CA THR A 195 67.37 -8.51 -25.77
C THR A 195 66.88 -8.49 -24.32
N ALA A 196 67.64 -7.90 -23.39
CA ALA A 196 67.26 -7.77 -21.99
C ALA A 196 66.08 -6.79 -21.82
N LYS A 197 66.07 -5.69 -22.58
CA LYS A 197 64.97 -4.72 -22.61
C LYS A 197 63.66 -5.36 -23.12
N SER A 198 63.76 -6.17 -24.18
CA SER A 198 62.63 -6.95 -24.71
C SER A 198 62.09 -7.95 -23.68
N HIS A 199 62.98 -8.64 -22.97
CA HIS A 199 62.60 -9.58 -21.91
C HIS A 199 61.85 -8.90 -20.76
N ILE A 200 62.36 -7.78 -20.24
CA ILE A 200 61.71 -7.02 -19.17
C ILE A 200 60.34 -6.51 -19.61
N ASN A 201 60.22 -5.95 -20.82
CA ASN A 201 58.95 -5.47 -21.36
C ASN A 201 57.90 -6.60 -21.47
N SER A 202 58.33 -7.77 -21.95
CA SER A 202 57.48 -8.96 -22.03
C SER A 202 57.03 -9.43 -20.65
N GLN A 203 57.94 -9.43 -19.67
CA GLN A 203 57.63 -9.84 -18.30
C GLN A 203 56.65 -8.87 -17.61
N VAL A 204 56.86 -7.55 -17.76
CA VAL A 204 55.92 -6.54 -17.25
C VAL A 204 54.56 -6.69 -17.90
N THR A 205 54.51 -6.83 -19.23
CA THR A 205 53.25 -7.05 -19.96
C THR A 205 52.55 -8.34 -19.49
N SER A 206 53.31 -9.41 -19.26
CA SER A 206 52.77 -10.68 -18.76
C SER A 206 52.22 -10.59 -17.35
N ILE A 207 52.82 -9.79 -16.46
CA ILE A 207 52.30 -9.56 -15.11
C ILE A 207 51.02 -8.74 -15.15
N LEU A 208 50.92 -7.77 -16.07
CA LEU A 208 49.75 -6.90 -16.21
C LEU A 208 48.55 -7.58 -16.87
N ASN A 209 48.79 -8.63 -17.66
CA ASN A 209 47.77 -9.36 -18.40
C ASN A 209 47.18 -10.56 -17.62
N ASN A 210 47.65 -10.78 -16.39
CA ASN A 210 47.32 -11.93 -15.54
C ASN A 210 46.71 -11.45 -14.23
#